data_AF-A0A5J6PRX6-F1
#
_entry.id   AF-A0A5J6PRX6-F1
#
_cell.length_a   1.000
_cell.length_b   1.000
_cell.length_c   1.000
_cell.angle_alpha   90.00
_cell.angle_beta   90.00
_cell.angle_gamma   90.00
#
_symmetry.space_group_name_H-M   'P 1'
#
loop_
_entity.id
_entity.type
_entity.pdbx_description
1 polymer ?
#
loop_
_entity_poly.entity_id
_entity_poly.type
_entity_poly.pdbx_seq_one_letter_code
_entity_poly.pdbx_strand_id
1 'polypeptide(L)'
;MNIKKTTTIPLIMLSLAITQPASAENNPADPYEPYNRTMFKINEKADKYIFSPVARGYRKVTPKPVRTGVSNFFNNLRDVVSMGSNLLRLDIKRASEDLVRVGVNTTFGLGGLIDVAGAGGVPNNKNTLGDTFASWGWKNSNYFVYPLAGPSTVRDGIGNTITYVYPVKNAVFETSAGRVGTATLNAVSVREQYLDLTDSLDDAAIDKYTYTRDIFMRVRARQTGAKLPESIEDDIDIDDLVDEPSSPVESSTVEQEVSVDTYKPVSDMAPQSSLTIPEEAQPQALGIWVPDEL
;
A
#
# COMPACT_ATOMS: atom_id res chain seq x y z
N MET A 1 23.65 42.23 2.62
CA MET A 1 23.76 40.76 2.78
C MET A 1 22.45 40.26 3.37
N ASN A 2 21.49 39.91 2.51
CA ASN A 2 20.13 39.55 2.94
C ASN A 2 20.04 38.05 3.21
N ILE A 3 20.03 37.69 4.48
CA ILE A 3 19.75 36.33 4.94
C ILE A 3 18.25 36.08 4.71
N LYS A 4 17.92 35.28 3.69
CA LYS A 4 16.56 34.78 3.48
C LYS A 4 16.21 33.90 4.67
N LYS A 5 15.19 34.31 5.44
CA LYS A 5 14.62 33.52 6.53
C LYS A 5 14.12 32.19 5.94
N THR A 6 14.81 31.11 6.26
CA THR A 6 14.37 29.75 5.97
C THR A 6 13.14 29.45 6.82
N THR A 7 12.03 29.20 6.14
CA THR A 7 10.78 28.74 6.76
C THR A 7 11.00 27.31 7.28
N THR A 8 11.45 27.20 8.52
CA THR A 8 11.23 26.00 9.32
C THR A 8 9.74 25.91 9.62
N ILE A 9 9.23 24.68 9.77
CA ILE A 9 7.83 24.23 9.94
C ILE A 9 7.26 23.73 8.60
N PRO A 10 7.17 22.38 8.41
CA PRO A 10 6.40 21.53 9.31
C PRO A 10 7.17 20.25 9.73
N LEU A 11 7.87 20.31 10.87
CA LEU A 11 8.32 19.09 11.57
C LEU A 11 7.52 18.84 12.86
N ILE A 12 6.68 19.81 13.28
CA ILE A 12 6.00 19.79 14.59
C ILE A 12 4.63 19.10 14.54
N MET A 13 4.04 18.89 13.35
CA MET A 13 2.80 18.10 13.22
C MET A 13 3.04 16.58 13.34
N LEU A 14 4.30 16.12 13.27
CA LEU A 14 4.63 14.70 13.43
C LEU A 14 4.92 14.32 14.89
N SER A 15 5.25 15.28 15.75
CA SER A 15 5.61 15.02 17.14
C SER A 15 4.43 14.99 18.12
N LEU A 16 3.23 15.42 17.72
CA LEU A 16 2.07 15.48 18.62
C LEU A 16 1.13 14.25 18.57
N ALA A 17 1.45 13.24 17.78
CA ALA A 17 0.65 12.01 17.68
C ALA A 17 1.23 10.80 18.45
N ILE A 18 2.35 10.97 19.16
CA ILE A 18 3.07 9.86 19.83
C ILE A 18 2.61 9.68 21.30
N THR A 19 1.61 10.42 21.78
CA THR A 19 1.15 10.29 23.17
C THR A 19 -0.33 9.94 23.23
N GLN A 20 -0.65 8.68 22.90
CA GLN A 20 -1.78 8.00 23.51
C GLN A 20 -1.28 6.66 24.08
N PRO A 21 -1.26 6.48 25.41
CA PRO A 21 -1.28 5.15 25.99
C PRO A 21 -2.73 4.70 26.02
N ALA A 22 -3.09 3.70 25.24
CA ALA A 22 -4.34 2.99 25.42
C ALA A 22 -4.10 1.53 25.08
N SER A 23 -4.18 0.68 26.11
CA SER A 23 -4.26 -0.77 25.99
C SER A 23 -5.15 -1.16 24.81
N ALA A 24 -4.52 -1.63 23.74
CA ALA A 24 -5.15 -2.44 22.74
C ALA A 24 -4.45 -3.79 22.84
N GLU A 25 -5.26 -4.84 22.88
CA GLU A 25 -4.87 -6.20 22.49
C GLU A 25 -3.74 -6.12 21.47
N ASN A 26 -2.54 -6.54 21.86
CA ASN A 26 -1.35 -6.40 21.01
C ASN A 26 -1.58 -7.28 19.79
N ASN A 27 -2.16 -6.74 18.72
CA ASN A 27 -2.17 -7.40 17.44
C ASN A 27 -0.73 -7.39 16.93
N PRO A 28 0.01 -8.51 17.00
CA PRO A 28 1.40 -8.54 16.58
C PRO A 28 1.54 -8.22 15.08
N ALA A 29 0.48 -8.48 14.30
CA ALA A 29 0.44 -8.15 12.88
C ALA A 29 0.24 -6.66 12.60
N ASP A 30 -0.34 -5.90 13.54
CA ASP A 30 -0.60 -4.47 13.39
C ASP A 30 -0.46 -3.69 14.72
N PRO A 31 0.78 -3.40 15.15
CA PRO A 31 1.03 -2.68 16.41
C PRO A 31 0.47 -1.25 16.45
N TYR A 32 0.06 -0.70 15.30
CA TYR A 32 -0.47 0.66 15.17
C TYR A 32 -1.95 0.67 14.77
N GLU A 33 -2.68 -0.44 14.98
CA GLU A 33 -4.06 -0.61 14.52
C GLU A 33 -5.00 0.55 14.90
N PRO A 34 -5.01 1.09 16.13
CA PRO A 34 -5.89 2.21 16.48
C PRO A 34 -5.63 3.48 15.64
N TYR A 35 -4.35 3.80 15.44
CA TYR A 35 -3.94 4.91 14.58
C TYR A 35 -4.30 4.62 13.12
N ASN A 36 -3.94 3.43 12.64
CA ASN A 36 -4.10 3.02 11.25
C ASN A 36 -5.57 3.02 10.84
N ARG A 37 -6.47 2.44 11.65
CA ARG A 37 -7.93 2.48 11.40
C ARG A 37 -8.48 3.90 11.39
N THR A 38 -8.00 4.77 12.29
CA THR A 38 -8.43 6.17 12.33
C THR A 38 -7.98 6.92 11.09
N MET A 39 -6.70 6.81 10.72
CA MET A 39 -6.13 7.45 9.54
C MET A 39 -6.75 6.90 8.25
N PHE A 40 -7.05 5.61 8.20
CA PHE A 40 -7.75 4.98 7.09
C PHE A 40 -9.12 5.64 6.86
N LYS A 41 -9.92 5.82 7.92
CA LYS A 41 -11.21 6.53 7.84
C LYS A 41 -11.06 7.98 7.38
N ILE A 42 -9.99 8.67 7.79
CA ILE A 42 -9.69 10.05 7.33
C ILE A 42 -9.39 10.05 5.84
N ASN A 43 -8.53 9.13 5.38
CA ASN A 43 -8.17 8.97 3.98
C ASN A 43 -9.39 8.63 3.11
N GLU A 44 -10.25 7.72 3.56
CA GLU A 44 -11.49 7.37 2.86
C GLU A 44 -12.45 8.56 2.74
N LYS A 45 -12.62 9.34 3.80
CA LYS A 45 -13.44 10.56 3.74
C LYS A 45 -12.84 11.58 2.78
N ALA A 46 -11.53 11.82 2.86
CA ALA A 46 -10.84 12.74 1.96
C ALA A 46 -10.98 12.26 0.50
N ASP A 47 -10.87 10.96 0.25
CA ASP A 47 -11.08 10.41 -1.09
C ASP A 47 -12.50 10.62 -1.59
N LYS A 48 -13.50 10.19 -0.80
CA LYS A 48 -14.92 10.27 -1.16
C LYS A 48 -15.36 11.70 -1.45
N TYR A 49 -14.92 12.67 -0.66
CA TYR A 49 -15.41 14.05 -0.75
C TYR A 49 -14.51 14.97 -1.59
N ILE A 50 -13.23 14.64 -1.77
CA ILE A 50 -12.26 15.52 -2.44
C ILE A 50 -11.60 14.82 -3.62
N PHE A 51 -10.81 13.78 -3.38
CA PHE A 51 -9.94 13.24 -4.44
C PHE A 51 -10.74 12.55 -5.56
N SER A 52 -11.72 11.70 -5.22
CA SER A 52 -12.56 11.02 -6.20
C SER A 52 -13.38 11.98 -7.07
N PRO A 53 -14.12 12.96 -6.51
CA PRO A 53 -14.82 13.96 -7.32
C PRO A 53 -13.89 14.77 -8.24
N VAL A 54 -12.73 15.20 -7.73
CA VAL A 54 -11.74 15.95 -8.54
C VAL A 54 -11.18 15.10 -9.66
N ALA A 55 -10.82 13.84 -9.38
CA ALA A 55 -10.28 12.93 -10.37
C ALA A 55 -11.31 12.53 -11.45
N ARG A 56 -12.59 12.34 -11.08
CA ARG A 56 -13.69 12.19 -12.06
C ARG A 56 -13.89 13.44 -12.91
N GLY A 57 -13.82 14.62 -12.29
CA GLY A 57 -13.85 15.90 -13.01
C GLY A 57 -12.72 16.01 -14.04
N TYR A 58 -11.48 15.72 -13.62
CA TYR A 58 -10.31 15.68 -14.50
C TYR A 58 -10.49 14.70 -15.67
N ARG A 59 -10.96 13.48 -15.40
CA ARG A 59 -11.28 12.47 -16.43
C ARG A 59 -12.36 12.94 -17.40
N LYS A 60 -13.37 13.66 -16.93
CA LYS A 60 -14.46 14.17 -17.76
C LYS A 60 -14.03 15.27 -18.72
N VAL A 61 -13.17 16.19 -18.28
CA VAL A 61 -12.76 17.36 -19.08
C VAL A 61 -11.50 17.11 -19.92
N THR A 62 -10.72 16.07 -19.59
CA THR A 62 -9.42 15.81 -20.20
C THR A 62 -9.46 14.54 -21.07
N PRO A 63 -9.21 14.64 -22.39
CA PRO A 63 -9.17 13.48 -23.28
C PRO A 63 -8.12 12.45 -22.87
N LYS A 64 -8.40 11.17 -23.12
CA LYS A 64 -7.51 10.05 -22.76
C LYS A 64 -6.04 10.24 -23.21
N PRO A 65 -5.72 10.70 -24.44
CA PRO A 65 -4.32 10.90 -24.84
C PRO A 65 -3.58 11.92 -23.98
N VAL A 66 -4.26 12.99 -23.57
CA VAL A 66 -3.68 14.02 -22.70
C VAL A 66 -3.43 13.46 -21.30
N ARG A 67 -4.39 12.69 -20.75
CA ARG A 67 -4.23 12.02 -19.44
C ARG A 67 -3.08 11.02 -19.44
N THR A 68 -2.98 10.21 -20.50
CA THR A 68 -1.85 9.30 -20.70
C THR A 68 -0.53 10.07 -20.77
N GLY A 69 -0.49 11.20 -21.50
CA GLY A 69 0.70 12.06 -21.54
C GLY A 69 1.13 12.58 -20.18
N VAL A 70 0.18 13.10 -19.38
CA VAL A 70 0.44 13.56 -18.01
C VAL A 70 0.96 12.43 -17.13
N SER A 71 0.36 11.24 -17.21
CA SER A 71 0.83 10.05 -16.49
C SER A 71 2.25 9.68 -16.89
N ASN A 72 2.55 9.64 -18.19
CA ASN A 72 3.88 9.31 -18.71
C ASN A 72 4.93 10.31 -18.21
N PHE A 73 4.60 11.61 -18.18
CA PHE A 73 5.49 12.64 -17.68
C PHE A 73 5.89 12.41 -16.22
N PHE A 74 4.91 12.12 -15.35
CA PHE A 74 5.21 11.81 -13.94
C PHE A 74 5.90 10.46 -13.76
N ASN A 75 5.59 9.48 -14.61
CA ASN A 75 6.32 8.22 -14.64
C ASN A 75 7.79 8.43 -15.01
N ASN A 76 8.09 9.25 -16.01
CA ASN A 76 9.46 9.62 -16.39
C ASN A 76 10.22 10.29 -15.24
N LEU A 77 9.57 11.19 -14.49
CA LEU A 77 10.16 11.76 -13.27
C LEU A 77 10.41 10.69 -12.18
N ARG A 78 9.53 9.69 -12.08
CA ARG A 78 9.72 8.55 -11.16
C ARG A 78 10.84 7.62 -11.62
N ASP A 79 11.15 7.54 -12.92
CA ASP A 79 12.34 6.80 -13.40
C ASP A 79 13.62 7.42 -12.82
N VAL A 80 13.70 8.75 -12.65
CA VAL A 80 14.86 9.39 -12.01
C VAL A 80 15.03 8.95 -10.55
N VAL A 81 13.92 8.83 -9.81
CA VAL A 81 13.93 8.33 -8.42
C VAL A 81 14.35 6.85 -8.39
N SER A 82 13.86 6.07 -9.36
CA SER A 82 14.16 4.64 -9.48
C SER A 82 15.63 4.40 -9.83
N MET A 83 16.20 5.21 -10.72
CA MET A 83 17.62 5.22 -11.07
C MET A 83 18.48 5.47 -9.82
N GLY A 84 18.20 6.54 -9.07
CA GLY A 84 18.95 6.86 -7.85
C GLY A 84 18.84 5.76 -6.79
N SER A 85 17.65 5.21 -6.62
CA SER A 85 17.39 4.13 -5.68
C SER A 85 18.07 2.81 -6.11
N ASN A 86 18.10 2.47 -7.40
CA ASN A 86 18.83 1.31 -7.92
C ASN A 86 20.35 1.48 -7.78
N LEU A 87 20.88 2.70 -7.95
CA LEU A 87 22.29 2.99 -7.64
C LEU A 87 22.60 2.77 -6.16
N LEU A 88 21.72 3.21 -5.25
CA LEU A 88 21.86 2.96 -3.81
C LEU A 88 21.79 1.46 -3.45
N ARG A 89 21.14 0.65 -4.29
CA ARG A 89 21.07 -0.81 -4.17
C ARG A 89 22.24 -1.53 -4.85
N LEU A 90 23.15 -0.78 -5.48
CA LEU A 90 24.23 -1.30 -6.34
C LEU A 90 23.75 -2.14 -7.54
N ASP A 91 22.50 -1.93 -7.99
CA ASP A 91 21.91 -2.59 -9.15
C ASP A 91 22.16 -1.75 -10.41
N ILE A 92 23.37 -1.89 -10.97
CA ILE A 92 23.84 -1.10 -12.12
C ILE A 92 23.01 -1.39 -13.38
N LYS A 93 22.54 -2.63 -13.55
CA LYS A 93 21.71 -3.01 -14.69
C LYS A 93 20.41 -2.20 -14.68
N ARG A 94 19.64 -2.28 -13.59
CA ARG A 94 18.36 -1.56 -13.50
C ARG A 94 18.54 -0.04 -13.48
N ALA A 95 19.60 0.46 -12.85
CA ALA A 95 19.91 1.89 -12.88
C ALA A 95 20.18 2.39 -14.31
N SER A 96 20.90 1.61 -15.13
CA SER A 96 21.16 1.99 -16.52
C SER A 96 19.92 1.89 -17.40
N GLU A 97 19.04 0.92 -17.16
CA GLU A 97 17.72 0.83 -17.82
C GLU A 97 16.84 2.06 -17.48
N ASP A 98 16.77 2.45 -16.20
CA ASP A 98 16.04 3.64 -15.78
C ASP A 98 16.62 4.92 -16.41
N LEU A 99 17.95 5.03 -16.50
CA LEU A 99 18.62 6.13 -17.18
C LEU A 99 18.25 6.20 -18.66
N VAL A 100 18.21 5.04 -19.35
CA VAL A 100 17.77 4.96 -20.75
C VAL A 100 16.32 5.42 -20.87
N ARG A 101 15.41 4.97 -19.98
CA ARG A 101 14.02 5.43 -19.98
C ARG A 101 13.92 6.95 -19.84
N VAL A 102 14.62 7.52 -18.85
CA VAL A 102 14.66 8.98 -18.63
C VAL A 102 15.17 9.70 -19.87
N GLY A 103 16.32 9.29 -20.41
CA GLY A 103 16.96 9.95 -21.54
C GLY A 103 16.11 9.89 -22.81
N VAL A 104 15.62 8.71 -23.16
CA VAL A 104 14.83 8.48 -24.38
C VAL A 104 13.48 9.16 -24.30
N ASN A 105 12.73 9.01 -23.21
CA ASN A 105 11.41 9.61 -23.08
C ASN A 105 11.49 11.14 -22.96
N THR A 106 12.54 11.68 -22.32
CA THR A 106 12.73 13.13 -22.27
C THR A 106 13.08 13.70 -23.64
N THR A 107 13.97 13.04 -24.39
CA THR A 107 14.49 13.56 -25.67
C THR A 107 13.54 13.31 -26.83
N PHE A 108 13.09 12.06 -27.00
CA PHE A 108 12.25 11.64 -28.13
C PHE A 108 10.77 11.57 -27.75
N GLY A 109 10.45 11.46 -26.46
CA GLY A 109 9.09 11.39 -25.96
C GLY A 109 8.48 12.74 -25.55
N LEU A 110 8.97 13.86 -26.11
CA LEU A 110 8.49 15.22 -25.83
C LEU A 110 8.52 15.56 -24.33
N GLY A 111 9.68 15.41 -23.69
CA GLY A 111 9.84 15.69 -22.25
C GLY A 111 9.22 14.63 -21.34
N GLY A 112 8.93 13.43 -21.87
CA GLY A 112 8.35 12.31 -21.13
C GLY A 112 6.85 12.13 -21.31
N LEU A 113 6.19 12.92 -22.18
CA LEU A 113 4.76 12.76 -22.48
C LEU A 113 4.48 11.46 -23.27
N ILE A 114 5.46 10.97 -24.03
CA ILE A 114 5.34 9.73 -24.82
C ILE A 114 6.36 8.71 -24.29
N ASP A 115 5.91 7.50 -23.95
CA ASP A 115 6.77 6.41 -23.49
C ASP A 115 7.42 5.66 -24.67
N VAL A 116 8.40 6.31 -25.30
CA VAL A 116 9.18 5.75 -26.40
C VAL A 116 10.07 4.59 -25.94
N ALA A 117 10.65 4.69 -24.75
CA ALA A 117 11.51 3.66 -24.17
C ALA A 117 10.72 2.37 -23.88
N GLY A 118 9.51 2.48 -23.32
CA GLY A 118 8.61 1.34 -23.12
C GLY A 118 8.23 0.68 -24.44
N ALA A 119 7.88 1.47 -25.47
CA ALA A 119 7.60 0.94 -26.80
C ALA A 119 8.81 0.23 -27.44
N GLY A 120 10.03 0.66 -27.09
CA GLY A 120 11.29 0.01 -27.48
C GLY A 120 11.69 -1.20 -26.63
N GLY A 121 10.85 -1.63 -25.67
CA GLY A 121 11.09 -2.81 -24.84
C GLY A 121 12.05 -2.60 -23.66
N VAL A 122 12.36 -1.36 -23.30
CA VAL A 122 13.20 -1.09 -22.12
C VAL A 122 12.43 -1.47 -20.84
N PRO A 123 12.94 -2.35 -19.96
CA PRO A 123 12.23 -2.76 -18.75
C PRO A 123 11.90 -1.58 -17.83
N ASN A 124 10.75 -1.63 -17.18
CA ASN A 124 10.35 -0.64 -16.18
C ASN A 124 10.74 -1.16 -14.79
N ASN A 125 11.66 -0.47 -14.09
CA ASN A 125 12.16 -0.89 -12.79
C ASN A 125 11.69 0.02 -11.64
N LYS A 126 10.43 0.49 -11.69
CA LYS A 126 9.89 1.38 -10.64
C LYS A 126 10.15 0.83 -9.26
N ASN A 127 10.76 1.67 -8.43
CA ASN A 127 11.00 1.37 -7.03
C ASN A 127 10.96 2.66 -6.21
N THR A 128 11.14 2.50 -4.90
CA THR A 128 11.09 3.55 -3.90
C THR A 128 12.28 3.42 -2.95
N LEU A 129 12.55 4.46 -2.16
CA LEU A 129 13.54 4.37 -1.08
C LEU A 129 13.20 3.29 -0.03
N GLY A 130 11.91 2.94 0.11
CA GLY A 130 11.50 1.80 0.92
C GLY A 130 12.08 0.46 0.41
N ASP A 131 12.12 0.27 -0.90
CA ASP A 131 12.76 -0.90 -1.53
C ASP A 131 14.28 -0.89 -1.32
N THR A 132 14.90 0.29 -1.39
CA THR A 132 16.32 0.47 -1.07
C THR A 132 16.60 0.06 0.39
N PHE A 133 15.83 0.56 1.35
CA PHE A 133 15.99 0.18 2.75
C PHE A 133 15.76 -1.31 2.99
N ALA A 134 14.81 -1.92 2.27
CA ALA A 134 14.59 -3.36 2.32
C ALA A 134 15.81 -4.14 1.83
N SER A 135 16.44 -3.69 0.74
CA SER A 135 17.65 -4.31 0.21
C SER A 135 18.84 -4.21 1.16
N TRP A 136 18.89 -3.17 2.00
CA TRP A 136 19.91 -2.98 3.03
C TRP A 136 19.65 -3.78 4.32
N GLY A 137 18.54 -4.53 4.38
CA GLY A 137 18.25 -5.45 5.47
C GLY A 137 16.97 -5.14 6.24
N TRP A 138 16.36 -3.96 6.08
CA TRP A 138 15.09 -3.64 6.74
C TRP A 138 13.89 -4.28 5.99
N LYS A 139 13.85 -5.60 5.95
CA LYS A 139 12.82 -6.36 5.22
C LYS A 139 11.48 -6.35 5.94
N ASN A 140 11.47 -6.71 7.22
CA ASN A 140 10.26 -6.73 8.04
C ASN A 140 9.96 -5.33 8.56
N SER A 141 8.81 -4.77 8.20
CA SER A 141 8.36 -3.45 8.65
C SER A 141 6.86 -3.50 8.91
N ASN A 142 6.44 -2.88 10.01
CA ASN A 142 5.04 -2.91 10.44
C ASN A 142 4.16 -2.11 9.48
N TYR A 143 2.91 -2.56 9.36
CA TYR A 143 1.89 -1.84 8.60
C TYR A 143 1.66 -0.45 9.19
N PHE A 144 1.52 0.53 8.30
CA PHE A 144 1.32 1.92 8.67
C PHE A 144 0.47 2.60 7.61
N VAL A 145 -0.63 3.24 8.02
CA VAL A 145 -1.44 4.03 7.10
C VAL A 145 -0.86 5.43 6.99
N TYR A 146 -0.28 5.72 5.82
CA TYR A 146 0.31 7.02 5.54
C TYR A 146 -0.80 8.07 5.32
N PRO A 147 -0.75 9.24 6.00
CA PRO A 147 -1.76 10.28 5.83
C PRO A 147 -1.94 10.70 4.37
N LEU A 148 -3.18 10.70 3.91
CA LEU A 148 -3.63 11.05 2.54
C LEU A 148 -3.08 10.20 1.39
N ALA A 149 -2.11 9.30 1.64
CA ALA A 149 -1.56 8.40 0.61
C ALA A 149 -2.05 6.96 0.75
N GLY A 150 -2.48 6.54 1.95
CA GLY A 150 -3.08 5.22 2.17
C GLY A 150 -2.11 4.16 2.71
N PRO A 151 -2.32 2.87 2.38
CA PRO A 151 -1.54 1.74 2.88
C PRO A 151 -0.03 1.88 2.64
N SER A 152 0.77 1.62 3.68
CA SER A 152 2.24 1.69 3.64
C SER A 152 2.83 0.76 4.72
N THR A 153 4.15 0.67 4.78
CA THR A 153 4.88 0.27 6.00
C THR A 153 5.56 1.48 6.64
N VAL A 154 6.04 1.36 7.88
CA VAL A 154 6.86 2.41 8.52
C VAL A 154 8.10 2.74 7.67
N ARG A 155 8.78 1.71 7.17
CA ARG A 155 9.95 1.84 6.28
C ARG A 155 9.60 2.62 5.03
N ASP A 156 8.54 2.21 4.34
CA ASP A 156 8.14 2.83 3.09
C ASP A 156 7.62 4.26 3.32
N GLY A 157 6.98 4.52 4.46
CA GLY A 157 6.54 5.85 4.88
C GLY A 157 7.71 6.82 5.09
N ILE A 158 8.81 6.36 5.69
CA ILE A 158 10.04 7.17 5.82
C ILE A 158 10.62 7.45 4.43
N GLY A 159 10.74 6.43 3.57
CA GLY A 159 11.25 6.59 2.21
C GLY A 159 10.41 7.59 1.40
N ASN A 160 9.09 7.44 1.45
CA ASN A 160 8.14 8.36 0.81
C ASN A 160 8.29 9.79 1.34
N THR A 161 8.43 9.96 2.66
CA THR A 161 8.61 11.28 3.27
C THR A 161 9.87 11.97 2.75
N ILE A 162 10.98 11.25 2.62
CA ILE A 162 12.22 11.79 2.05
C ILE A 162 11.97 12.26 0.60
N THR A 163 11.33 11.44 -0.23
CA THR A 163 11.00 11.81 -1.62
C THR A 163 10.01 12.95 -1.72
N TYR A 164 9.08 13.10 -0.76
CA TYR A 164 8.14 14.23 -0.71
C TYR A 164 8.81 15.55 -0.29
N VAL A 165 9.77 15.49 0.63
CA VAL A 165 10.54 16.67 1.09
C VAL A 165 11.55 17.10 0.03
N TYR A 166 12.16 16.14 -0.68
CA TYR A 166 13.15 16.37 -1.74
C TYR A 166 12.69 15.84 -3.10
N PRO A 167 11.58 16.35 -3.67
CA PRO A 167 11.04 15.78 -4.89
C PRO A 167 11.85 16.27 -6.10
N VAL A 168 12.24 15.33 -6.98
CA VAL A 168 13.05 15.57 -8.19
C VAL A 168 12.46 16.68 -9.06
N LYS A 169 11.13 16.77 -9.16
CA LYS A 169 10.43 17.79 -9.95
C LYS A 169 10.75 19.24 -9.53
N ASN A 170 11.19 19.48 -8.29
CA ASN A 170 11.55 20.82 -7.82
C ASN A 170 12.80 21.39 -8.51
N ALA A 171 13.61 20.54 -9.15
CA ALA A 171 14.73 20.97 -9.98
C ALA A 171 14.27 21.63 -11.30
N VAL A 172 13.04 21.35 -11.75
CA VAL A 172 12.46 21.90 -12.98
C VAL A 172 11.47 23.03 -12.66
N PHE A 173 10.66 22.85 -11.60
CA PHE A 173 9.67 23.83 -11.18
C PHE A 173 10.15 24.62 -9.96
N GLU A 174 10.71 25.80 -10.22
CA GLU A 174 11.30 26.64 -9.17
C GLU A 174 10.27 27.48 -8.40
N THR A 175 9.14 27.81 -9.03
CA THR A 175 8.11 28.65 -8.40
C THR A 175 7.21 27.84 -7.47
N SER A 176 6.80 28.45 -6.35
CA SER A 176 5.88 27.80 -5.39
C SER A 176 4.57 27.36 -6.06
N ALA A 177 4.03 28.19 -6.96
CA ALA A 177 2.83 27.86 -7.72
C ALA A 177 3.04 26.65 -8.65
N GLY A 178 4.18 26.57 -9.35
CA GLY A 178 4.50 25.44 -10.21
C GLY A 178 4.68 24.14 -9.41
N ARG A 179 5.31 24.20 -8.23
CA ARG A 179 5.49 23.03 -7.34
C ARG A 179 4.18 22.49 -6.81
N VAL A 180 3.32 23.37 -6.30
CA VAL A 180 1.99 22.98 -5.80
C VAL A 180 1.13 22.48 -6.95
N GLY A 181 1.09 23.20 -8.07
CA GLY A 181 0.31 22.81 -9.25
C GLY A 181 0.69 21.43 -9.79
N THR A 182 1.99 21.15 -9.93
CA THR A 182 2.46 19.83 -10.40
C THR A 182 2.26 18.72 -9.37
N ALA A 183 2.36 19.01 -8.07
CA ALA A 183 2.00 18.06 -7.02
C ALA A 183 0.52 17.69 -7.06
N THR A 184 -0.36 18.69 -7.15
CA THR A 184 -1.81 18.47 -7.26
C THR A 184 -2.15 17.72 -8.54
N LEU A 185 -1.59 18.12 -9.69
CA LEU A 185 -1.83 17.44 -10.95
C LEU A 185 -1.39 15.97 -10.90
N ASN A 186 -0.23 15.68 -10.29
CA ASN A 186 0.22 14.30 -10.10
C ASN A 186 -0.76 13.51 -9.21
N ALA A 187 -1.16 14.07 -8.07
CA ALA A 187 -2.10 13.42 -7.15
C ALA A 187 -3.44 13.09 -7.83
N VAL A 188 -3.97 14.04 -8.62
CA VAL A 188 -5.21 13.85 -9.39
C VAL A 188 -5.02 12.81 -10.49
N SER A 189 -3.92 12.87 -11.24
CA SER A 189 -3.59 11.90 -12.30
C SER A 189 -3.45 10.49 -11.74
N VAL A 190 -2.76 10.33 -10.62
CA VAL A 190 -2.60 9.03 -9.94
C VAL A 190 -3.95 8.53 -9.47
N ARG A 191 -4.75 9.35 -8.78
CA ARG A 191 -6.08 8.90 -8.32
C ARG A 191 -6.98 8.50 -9.49
N GLU A 192 -6.94 9.26 -10.58
CA GLU A 192 -7.75 9.00 -11.77
C GLU A 192 -7.50 7.61 -12.36
N GLN A 193 -6.24 7.16 -12.40
CA GLN A 193 -5.86 5.84 -12.91
C GLN A 193 -6.44 4.69 -12.10
N TYR A 194 -6.72 4.90 -10.82
CA TYR A 194 -7.26 3.88 -9.91
C TYR A 194 -8.77 3.92 -9.74
N LEU A 195 -9.48 4.88 -10.35
CA LEU A 195 -10.91 5.06 -10.10
C LEU A 195 -11.71 3.80 -10.47
N ASP A 196 -11.46 3.21 -11.64
CA ASP A 196 -12.23 2.06 -12.13
C ASP A 196 -12.02 0.82 -11.25
N LEU A 197 -10.78 0.63 -10.78
CA LEU A 197 -10.46 -0.44 -9.84
C LEU A 197 -11.16 -0.22 -8.50
N THR A 198 -11.05 0.97 -7.91
CA THR A 198 -11.61 1.19 -6.57
C THR A 198 -13.13 1.16 -6.58
N ASP A 199 -13.77 1.63 -7.66
CA ASP A 199 -15.22 1.59 -7.81
C ASP A 199 -15.76 0.15 -7.82
N SER A 200 -14.96 -0.82 -8.29
CA SER A 200 -15.32 -2.25 -8.27
C SER A 200 -15.10 -2.93 -6.92
N LEU A 201 -14.28 -2.34 -6.03
CA LEU A 201 -13.88 -2.94 -4.75
C LEU A 201 -14.69 -2.43 -3.56
N ASP A 202 -15.35 -1.27 -3.68
CA ASP A 202 -15.99 -0.57 -2.57
C ASP A 202 -17.20 -1.29 -1.94
N ASP A 203 -17.80 -2.27 -2.64
CA ASP A 203 -19.03 -2.94 -2.20
C ASP A 203 -18.82 -4.34 -1.58
N ALA A 204 -17.58 -4.86 -1.52
CA ALA A 204 -17.35 -6.29 -1.29
C ALA A 204 -16.87 -6.71 0.11
N ALA A 205 -16.40 -5.79 0.97
CA ALA A 205 -15.76 -6.15 2.23
C ALA A 205 -16.48 -5.62 3.49
N ILE A 206 -16.81 -6.52 4.42
CA ILE A 206 -17.37 -6.19 5.74
C ILE A 206 -16.37 -5.33 6.55
N ASP A 207 -15.07 -5.66 6.48
CA ASP A 207 -13.98 -4.84 7.02
C ASP A 207 -12.94 -4.53 5.94
N LYS A 208 -13.18 -3.41 5.23
CA LYS A 208 -12.30 -2.92 4.17
C LYS A 208 -10.88 -2.59 4.66
N TYR A 209 -10.72 -2.17 5.91
CA TYR A 209 -9.41 -1.83 6.48
C TYR A 209 -8.52 -3.07 6.55
N THR A 210 -9.02 -4.11 7.22
CA THR A 210 -8.30 -5.37 7.43
C THR A 210 -7.95 -6.02 6.10
N TYR A 211 -8.94 -6.12 5.20
CA TYR A 211 -8.73 -6.62 3.84
C TYR A 211 -7.62 -5.88 3.08
N THR A 212 -7.65 -4.54 3.12
CA THR A 212 -6.64 -3.71 2.45
C THR A 212 -5.24 -3.90 3.06
N ARG A 213 -5.15 -3.95 4.40
CA ARG A 213 -3.90 -4.19 5.11
C ARG A 213 -3.28 -5.52 4.71
N ASP A 214 -4.05 -6.59 4.77
CA ASP A 214 -3.53 -7.94 4.60
C ASP A 214 -3.08 -8.20 3.16
N ILE A 215 -3.83 -7.69 2.17
CA ILE A 215 -3.41 -7.69 0.77
C ILE A 215 -2.13 -6.86 0.59
N PHE A 216 -2.10 -5.64 1.10
CA PHE A 216 -0.93 -4.78 0.98
C PHE A 216 0.32 -5.45 1.58
N MET A 217 0.22 -5.98 2.79
CA MET A 217 1.32 -6.64 3.47
C MET A 217 1.78 -7.89 2.73
N ARG A 218 0.85 -8.71 2.22
CA ARG A 218 1.18 -9.90 1.41
C ARG A 218 1.94 -9.54 0.14
N VAL A 219 1.48 -8.52 -0.59
CA VAL A 219 2.17 -8.07 -1.80
C VAL A 219 3.54 -7.49 -1.45
N ARG A 220 3.63 -6.70 -0.37
CA ARG A 220 4.90 -6.12 0.05
C ARG A 220 5.91 -7.18 0.47
N ALA A 221 5.46 -8.21 1.19
CA ALA A 221 6.28 -9.33 1.59
C ALA A 221 6.91 -10.05 0.38
N ARG A 222 6.12 -10.26 -0.69
CA ARG A 222 6.61 -10.83 -1.96
C ARG A 222 7.68 -9.94 -2.62
N GLN A 223 7.50 -8.62 -2.63
CA GLN A 223 8.46 -7.69 -3.24
C GLN A 223 9.78 -7.59 -2.47
N THR A 224 9.73 -7.61 -1.13
CA THR A 224 10.92 -7.37 -0.30
C THR A 224 11.55 -8.63 0.27
N GLY A 225 10.93 -9.79 0.05
CA GLY A 225 11.31 -11.05 0.71
C GLY A 225 11.14 -10.98 2.23
N ALA A 226 10.14 -10.24 2.71
CA ALA A 226 9.83 -10.14 4.13
C ALA A 226 8.96 -11.32 4.56
N LYS A 227 8.99 -11.67 5.85
CA LYS A 227 8.04 -12.62 6.43
C LYS A 227 6.83 -11.84 6.92
N LEU A 228 5.64 -12.36 6.65
CA LEU A 228 4.43 -11.80 7.25
C LEU A 228 4.47 -12.08 8.76
N PRO A 229 4.03 -11.14 9.61
CA PRO A 229 3.71 -11.47 10.98
C PRO A 229 2.62 -12.56 10.97
N GLU A 230 2.82 -13.61 11.76
CA GLU A 230 1.78 -14.61 11.99
C GLU A 230 0.56 -13.88 12.55
N SER A 231 -0.60 -14.07 11.91
CA SER A 231 -1.84 -13.49 12.40
C SER A 231 -2.29 -14.30 13.62
N ILE A 232 -2.96 -13.67 14.59
CA ILE A 232 -3.53 -14.41 15.74
C ILE A 232 -4.51 -15.50 15.25
N GLU A 233 -5.10 -15.33 14.06
CA GLU A 233 -5.95 -16.34 13.42
C GLU A 233 -5.19 -17.61 13.00
N ASP A 234 -3.87 -17.54 12.80
CA ASP A 234 -3.01 -18.71 12.55
C ASP A 234 -2.60 -19.45 13.85
N ASP A 235 -2.86 -18.84 15.01
CA ASP A 235 -2.57 -19.38 16.36
C ASP A 235 -3.84 -19.93 17.06
N ILE A 236 -4.98 -19.92 16.36
CA ILE A 236 -6.14 -20.72 16.78
C ILE A 236 -5.87 -22.13 16.30
N ASP A 237 -5.18 -22.92 17.12
CA ASP A 237 -5.15 -24.36 16.91
C ASP A 237 -6.61 -24.86 16.96
N ILE A 238 -7.08 -25.47 15.87
CA ILE A 238 -8.40 -26.10 15.87
C ILE A 238 -8.48 -27.13 17.00
N ASP A 239 -7.34 -27.71 17.39
CA ASP A 239 -7.23 -28.65 18.50
C ASP A 239 -7.44 -27.99 19.87
N ASP A 240 -7.25 -26.67 20.02
CA ASP A 240 -7.57 -25.91 21.26
C ASP A 240 -9.05 -25.49 21.33
N LEU A 241 -9.79 -25.55 20.21
CA LEU A 241 -11.24 -25.31 20.15
C LEU A 241 -12.07 -26.60 20.27
N VAL A 242 -11.41 -27.75 20.22
CA VAL A 242 -12.01 -29.04 20.55
C VAL A 242 -11.60 -29.35 21.98
N ASP A 243 -12.40 -28.88 22.95
CA ASP A 243 -12.28 -29.31 24.34
C ASP A 243 -12.02 -30.83 24.40
N GLU A 244 -10.85 -31.24 24.87
CA GLU A 244 -10.67 -32.62 25.30
C GLU A 244 -11.77 -32.91 26.35
N PRO A 245 -12.53 -34.02 26.22
CA PRO A 245 -13.47 -34.38 27.25
C PRO A 245 -12.69 -34.55 28.56
N SER A 246 -13.00 -33.69 29.52
CA SER A 246 -12.53 -33.74 30.90
C SER A 246 -12.30 -35.18 31.34
N SER A 247 -11.04 -35.53 31.63
CA SER A 247 -10.71 -36.79 32.27
C SER A 247 -11.50 -36.94 33.58
N PRO A 248 -11.86 -38.17 33.97
CA PRO A 248 -13.03 -38.44 34.78
C PRO A 248 -12.86 -37.93 36.22
N VAL A 249 -13.86 -37.20 36.70
CA VAL A 249 -14.11 -37.03 38.13
C VAL A 249 -14.37 -38.41 38.71
N GLU A 250 -13.58 -38.80 39.70
CA GLU A 250 -13.77 -40.03 40.47
C GLU A 250 -15.22 -40.16 40.96
N SER A 251 -15.75 -41.35 40.76
CA SER A 251 -17.04 -41.82 41.22
C SER A 251 -17.23 -41.60 42.72
N SER A 252 -18.27 -40.85 43.10
CA SER A 252 -19.11 -41.21 44.23
C SER A 252 -20.58 -41.18 43.81
N THR A 253 -21.17 -42.36 43.88
CA THR A 253 -22.54 -42.76 43.54
C THR A 253 -23.61 -41.88 44.18
N VAL A 254 -24.58 -41.38 43.39
CA VAL A 254 -26.02 -41.43 43.71
C VAL A 254 -26.81 -41.48 42.38
N GLU A 255 -27.65 -42.51 42.25
CA GLU A 255 -28.62 -42.71 41.17
C GLU A 255 -29.68 -41.59 41.15
N GLN A 256 -29.99 -41.06 39.96
CA GLN A 256 -31.37 -40.65 39.67
C GLN A 256 -31.65 -40.67 38.16
N GLU A 257 -32.62 -41.51 37.81
CA GLU A 257 -33.26 -41.63 36.50
C GLU A 257 -33.86 -40.29 36.04
N VAL A 258 -33.91 -40.04 34.72
CA VAL A 258 -35.17 -39.86 33.94
C VAL A 258 -34.93 -39.12 32.60
N SER A 259 -35.53 -39.72 31.56
CA SER A 259 -36.00 -39.21 30.25
C SER A 259 -35.01 -38.66 29.22
N VAL A 260 -34.82 -39.49 28.19
CA VAL A 260 -34.46 -39.11 26.81
C VAL A 260 -35.57 -38.25 26.22
N ASP A 261 -35.24 -37.03 25.81
CA ASP A 261 -36.06 -36.29 24.86
C ASP A 261 -35.26 -35.99 23.59
N THR A 262 -35.98 -36.03 22.49
CA THR A 262 -35.48 -36.28 21.15
C THR A 262 -35.07 -34.96 20.49
N TYR A 263 -33.85 -34.86 19.92
CA TYR A 263 -33.62 -33.89 18.85
C TYR A 263 -32.74 -34.44 17.73
N LYS A 264 -33.23 -34.23 16.51
CA LYS A 264 -32.78 -34.75 15.22
C LYS A 264 -31.63 -33.86 14.70
N PRO A 265 -30.60 -34.39 14.02
CA PRO A 265 -29.49 -33.58 13.53
C PRO A 265 -29.93 -32.71 12.34
N VAL A 266 -29.56 -31.44 12.35
CA VAL A 266 -29.56 -30.60 11.15
C VAL A 266 -28.25 -30.87 10.42
N SER A 267 -28.27 -31.84 9.52
CA SER A 267 -27.30 -31.92 8.44
C SER A 267 -27.58 -30.78 7.47
N ASP A 268 -26.67 -29.81 7.39
CA ASP A 268 -26.22 -29.21 6.14
C ASP A 268 -25.37 -27.98 6.46
N MET A 269 -24.06 -28.15 6.49
CA MET A 269 -23.10 -27.13 6.07
C MET A 269 -21.84 -27.85 5.58
N ALA A 270 -21.66 -27.83 4.25
CA ALA A 270 -20.49 -28.32 3.56
C ALA A 270 -19.23 -27.51 3.98
N PRO A 271 -18.03 -28.11 3.94
CA PRO A 271 -16.80 -27.43 4.34
C PRO A 271 -16.50 -26.29 3.38
N GLN A 272 -16.31 -25.07 3.89
CA GLN A 272 -15.85 -23.96 3.06
C GLN A 272 -14.39 -24.20 2.65
N SER A 273 -14.24 -24.25 1.34
CA SER A 273 -13.06 -24.54 0.54
C SER A 273 -11.89 -23.60 0.76
N SER A 274 -10.69 -24.18 0.74
CA SER A 274 -9.42 -23.57 0.38
C SER A 274 -9.55 -22.32 -0.50
N LEU A 275 -9.18 -21.16 0.06
CA LEU A 275 -9.14 -19.87 -0.61
C LEU A 275 -8.15 -19.91 -1.77
N THR A 276 -8.68 -20.19 -2.96
CA THR A 276 -7.95 -20.00 -4.21
C THR A 276 -8.17 -18.56 -4.63
N ILE A 277 -7.10 -17.77 -4.68
CA ILE A 277 -7.14 -16.39 -5.15
C ILE A 277 -7.57 -16.41 -6.63
N PRO A 278 -8.60 -15.65 -7.05
CA PRO A 278 -8.92 -15.53 -8.47
C PRO A 278 -7.70 -14.98 -9.21
N GLU A 279 -7.28 -15.68 -10.26
CA GLU A 279 -6.15 -15.34 -11.15
C GLU A 279 -6.27 -13.92 -11.77
N GLU A 280 -7.44 -13.31 -11.67
CA GLU A 280 -7.80 -12.01 -12.24
C GLU A 280 -7.51 -10.81 -11.32
N ALA A 281 -7.10 -11.03 -10.05
CA ALA A 281 -6.62 -9.97 -9.16
C ALA A 281 -5.16 -9.60 -9.49
N GLN A 282 -4.94 -9.07 -10.69
CA GLN A 282 -3.61 -8.74 -11.18
C GLN A 282 -2.94 -7.62 -10.35
N PRO A 283 -1.64 -7.73 -10.03
CA PRO A 283 -0.89 -6.81 -9.16
C PRO A 283 -0.80 -5.36 -9.67
N GLN A 284 -1.22 -5.11 -10.91
CA GLN A 284 -1.26 -3.76 -11.50
C GLN A 284 -2.26 -2.84 -10.79
N ALA A 285 -3.26 -3.42 -10.13
CA ALA A 285 -4.30 -2.73 -9.38
C ALA A 285 -3.75 -1.78 -8.29
N LEU A 286 -2.58 -2.06 -7.72
CA LEU A 286 -2.02 -1.27 -6.61
C LEU A 286 -0.82 -0.40 -7.03
N GLY A 287 -0.55 -0.27 -8.33
CA GLY A 287 0.69 0.37 -8.81
C GLY A 287 1.94 -0.45 -8.43
N ILE A 288 1.75 -1.74 -8.20
CA ILE A 288 2.74 -2.67 -7.70
C ILE A 288 3.37 -3.35 -8.92
N TRP A 289 4.62 -3.00 -9.17
CA TRP A 289 5.48 -3.77 -10.06
C TRP A 289 5.88 -5.07 -9.34
N VAL A 290 5.63 -6.20 -10.00
CA VAL A 290 6.07 -7.53 -9.58
C VAL A 290 7.14 -7.95 -10.60
N PRO A 291 8.37 -8.26 -10.17
CA PRO A 291 9.37 -8.82 -11.09
C PRO A 291 8.90 -10.17 -11.62
N ASP A 292 9.12 -10.41 -12.92
CA ASP A 292 9.01 -11.75 -13.49
C ASP A 292 9.98 -12.70 -12.78
N GLU A 293 9.54 -13.95 -12.63
CA GLU A 293 10.14 -15.04 -11.85
C GLU A 293 11.66 -15.20 -12.03
N LEU A 294 12.32 -15.67 -10.95
CA LEU A 294 13.71 -16.15 -10.98
C LEU A 294 13.83 -17.48 -11.73
#